data_AF-A0A3M4NYF2-F1
#
_entry.id   AF-A0A3M4NYF2-F1
#
_cell.length_a   1.000
_cell.length_b   1.000
_cell.length_c   1.000
_cell.angle_alpha   90.00
_cell.angle_beta   90.00
_cell.angle_gamma   90.00
#
_symmetry.space_group_name_H-M   'P 1'
#
loop_
_entity.id
_entity.type
_entity.pdbx_description
1 polymer ?
#
loop_
_entity_poly.entity_id
_entity_poly.type
_entity_poly.pdbx_seq_one_letter_code
_entity_poly.pdbx_strand_id
1 'polypeptide(L)'
;MRKDLQMPIILAITGCQTDLHVISFTGRDALNEAYRFDIWLIGDPLLDMRSLLHREAFLRFGERRSGVHGQICHAARIHSGARVSLYHLILMPSLGKLAAHRHRRIYQDIAPPQLIAQLLETHGIGANAYRFEHMNGLYPTRPLHIQYEESDLHLLQRLCEEEGIHFRFEHRQSGHRLVFSDDSASFPAQPVPFRFKPQEQSGTSTGTLLHMAEVLTLPDVSRQPAPGLKQTQPPSSKHDENATTPAANHAFQPSGVRGPISQEEALSRQRGMRELERLRCERRDVGGRSNRSGLRSGEVIQVLDHPEPLLNDQWLLTEVLHAGRQLQVLRGAAAHDALAILRILTDEQRTSPAAAQLSGNGYGNRFKAIPWAMPFRPSARHSRPAATGDHIATLQDSDTYAEQPGYRPVRFDWQAQHHADRPNPRWAMALVACREIHQLLPGSRVLVRYLDNNPERPVICAALSPAEHASQDSLWHGDLSAEPADCIRLASGQHLRITTDSELIVRGQTAELHIDAQHIQILGRVDQQSLKSGWRLSINAFMPSF
;
A
#
# COMPACT_ATOMS: atom_id res chain seq x y z
N MET A 1 -49.30 3.04 -11.32
CA MET A 1 -47.96 2.56 -11.73
C MET A 1 -46.91 3.58 -11.28
N ARG A 2 -46.32 3.39 -10.09
CA ARG A 2 -45.17 4.21 -9.65
C ARG A 2 -43.97 3.80 -10.50
N LYS A 3 -43.46 4.72 -11.34
CA LYS A 3 -42.13 4.57 -11.92
C LYS A 3 -41.16 4.65 -10.74
N ASP A 4 -40.63 3.52 -10.31
CA ASP A 4 -39.46 3.49 -9.44
C ASP A 4 -38.34 4.23 -10.19
N LEU A 5 -38.15 5.52 -9.87
CA LEU A 5 -37.01 6.31 -10.31
C LEU A 5 -35.76 5.79 -9.58
N GLN A 6 -35.36 4.55 -9.90
CA GLN A 6 -34.08 4.02 -9.48
C GLN A 6 -33.00 4.84 -10.19
N MET A 7 -32.09 5.41 -9.40
CA MET A 7 -30.99 6.21 -9.92
C MET A 7 -30.15 5.35 -10.87
N PRO A 8 -29.98 5.73 -12.15
CA PRO A 8 -29.30 4.88 -13.11
C PRO A 8 -27.81 4.80 -12.79
N ILE A 9 -27.30 3.58 -12.64
CA ILE A 9 -25.88 3.28 -12.47
C ILE A 9 -25.28 3.09 -13.86
N ILE A 10 -24.27 3.91 -14.20
CA ILE A 10 -23.66 3.91 -15.54
C ILE A 10 -22.16 3.92 -15.39
N LEU A 11 -21.48 3.10 -16.18
CA LEU A 11 -20.03 3.13 -16.33
C LEU A 11 -19.68 3.75 -17.70
N ALA A 12 -19.06 4.92 -17.70
CA ALA A 12 -18.51 5.52 -18.91
C ALA A 12 -17.03 5.15 -19.03
N ILE A 13 -16.63 4.49 -20.10
CA ILE A 13 -15.23 4.09 -20.35
C ILE A 13 -14.69 4.92 -21.51
N THR A 14 -13.54 5.57 -21.31
CA THR A 14 -12.94 6.45 -22.32
C THR A 14 -12.65 5.68 -23.61
N GLY A 15 -13.11 6.22 -24.75
CA GLY A 15 -12.93 5.61 -26.06
C GLY A 15 -13.67 4.29 -26.30
N CYS A 16 -14.60 3.90 -25.42
CA CYS A 16 -15.45 2.71 -25.61
C CYS A 16 -16.82 3.15 -26.13
N GLN A 17 -17.24 2.62 -27.28
CA GLN A 17 -18.56 2.90 -27.88
C GLN A 17 -19.57 1.76 -27.68
N THR A 18 -19.15 0.66 -27.06
CA THR A 18 -20.02 -0.50 -26.82
C THR A 18 -21.08 -0.17 -25.78
N ASP A 19 -22.30 -0.65 -25.99
CA ASP A 19 -23.38 -0.53 -25.03
C ASP A 19 -23.16 -1.50 -23.86
N LEU A 20 -22.67 -0.96 -22.74
CA LEU A 20 -22.39 -1.71 -21.51
C LEU A 20 -23.34 -1.27 -20.41
N HIS A 21 -24.05 -2.24 -19.82
CA HIS A 21 -25.01 -1.97 -18.75
C HIS A 21 -24.52 -2.55 -17.43
N VAL A 22 -24.35 -1.68 -16.43
CA VAL A 22 -23.97 -2.12 -15.08
C VAL A 22 -25.14 -2.85 -14.43
N ILE A 23 -24.90 -4.09 -13.99
CA ILE A 23 -25.87 -4.92 -13.27
C ILE A 23 -25.69 -4.73 -11.77
N SER A 24 -24.45 -4.72 -11.29
CA SER A 24 -24.12 -4.51 -9.89
C SER A 24 -22.71 -4.00 -9.73
N PHE A 25 -22.42 -3.40 -8.58
CA PHE A 25 -21.07 -3.08 -8.17
C PHE A 25 -20.94 -3.10 -6.66
N THR A 26 -19.71 -3.29 -6.19
CA THR A 26 -19.29 -3.04 -4.81
C THR A 26 -18.06 -2.16 -4.84
N GLY A 27 -17.92 -1.24 -3.88
CA GLY A 27 -16.75 -0.39 -3.80
C GLY A 27 -16.35 -0.07 -2.39
N ARG A 28 -15.06 0.08 -2.15
CA ARG A 28 -14.47 0.55 -0.89
C ARG A 28 -13.69 1.82 -1.17
N ASP A 29 -14.04 2.88 -0.45
CA ASP A 29 -13.36 4.17 -0.41
C ASP A 29 -12.97 4.46 1.05
N ALA A 30 -11.70 4.66 1.34
CA ALA A 30 -11.23 4.89 2.72
C ALA A 30 -10.05 5.87 2.74
N LEU A 31 -9.94 6.62 3.84
CA LEU A 31 -8.79 7.46 4.11
C LEU A 31 -7.52 6.61 4.11
N ASN A 32 -6.46 7.13 3.48
CA ASN A 32 -5.15 6.50 3.41
C ASN A 32 -5.10 5.11 2.71
N GLU A 33 -6.13 4.76 1.95
CA GLU A 33 -6.18 3.54 1.13
C GLU A 33 -6.50 3.89 -0.33
N ALA A 34 -5.99 3.08 -1.28
CA ALA A 34 -6.43 3.16 -2.67
C ALA A 34 -7.86 2.59 -2.79
N TYR A 35 -8.82 3.39 -3.25
CA TYR A 35 -10.17 2.88 -3.46
C TYR A 35 -10.20 1.77 -4.51
N ARG A 36 -11.22 0.91 -4.41
CA ARG A 36 -11.43 -0.19 -5.35
C ARG A 36 -12.91 -0.41 -5.58
N PHE A 37 -13.30 -0.50 -6.84
CA PHE A 37 -14.67 -0.81 -7.26
C PHE A 37 -14.69 -2.03 -8.16
N ASP A 38 -15.39 -3.08 -7.72
CA ASP A 38 -15.69 -4.29 -8.46
C ASP A 38 -17.05 -4.10 -9.16
N ILE A 39 -17.07 -4.22 -10.49
CA ILE A 39 -18.20 -3.83 -11.32
C ILE A 39 -18.60 -5.00 -12.22
N TRP A 40 -19.85 -5.44 -12.13
CA TRP A 40 -20.43 -6.46 -12.99
C TRP A 40 -21.33 -5.80 -14.02
N LEU A 41 -21.13 -6.14 -15.28
CA LEU A 41 -21.83 -5.53 -16.41
C LEU A 41 -22.22 -6.57 -17.46
N ILE A 42 -23.33 -6.33 -18.15
CA ILE A 42 -23.67 -7.05 -19.38
C ILE A 42 -23.25 -6.22 -20.60
N GLY A 43 -22.86 -6.91 -21.65
CA GLY A 43 -22.54 -6.30 -22.94
C GLY A 43 -22.55 -7.31 -24.08
N ASP A 44 -22.15 -6.83 -25.26
CA ASP A 44 -21.97 -7.64 -26.47
C ASP A 44 -21.00 -8.82 -26.20
N PRO A 45 -21.38 -10.08 -26.50
CA PRO A 45 -20.50 -11.25 -26.37
C PRO A 45 -19.14 -11.15 -27.07
N LEU A 46 -19.03 -10.32 -28.12
CA LEU A 46 -17.83 -10.11 -28.92
C LEU A 46 -16.89 -9.02 -28.37
N LEU A 47 -17.22 -8.41 -27.21
CA LEU A 47 -16.39 -7.38 -26.59
C LEU A 47 -14.95 -7.86 -26.33
N ASP A 48 -13.97 -7.14 -26.88
CA ASP A 48 -12.55 -7.37 -26.60
C ASP A 48 -12.17 -6.80 -25.23
N MET A 49 -12.01 -7.70 -24.25
CA MET A 49 -11.65 -7.35 -22.88
C MET A 49 -10.25 -6.76 -22.76
N ARG A 50 -9.32 -7.14 -23.64
CA ARG A 50 -7.95 -6.61 -23.58
C ARG A 50 -7.94 -5.12 -23.90
N SER A 51 -8.81 -4.69 -24.82
CA SER A 51 -8.96 -3.28 -25.17
C SER A 51 -9.38 -2.40 -23.97
N LEU A 52 -10.04 -2.95 -22.96
CA LEU A 52 -10.55 -2.22 -21.80
C LEU A 52 -9.49 -1.98 -20.72
N LEU A 53 -8.45 -2.82 -20.65
CA LEU A 53 -7.40 -2.69 -19.65
C LEU A 53 -6.69 -1.34 -19.78
N HIS A 54 -6.36 -0.75 -18.63
CA HIS A 54 -5.71 0.55 -18.51
C HIS A 54 -6.52 1.75 -19.03
N ARG A 55 -7.76 1.56 -19.48
CA ARG A 55 -8.62 2.69 -19.84
C ARG A 55 -9.14 3.38 -18.59
N GLU A 56 -9.27 4.70 -18.69
CA GLU A 56 -9.97 5.50 -17.70
C GLU A 56 -11.47 5.26 -17.80
N ALA A 57 -12.14 5.26 -16.65
CA ALA A 57 -13.58 5.12 -16.58
C ALA A 57 -14.18 5.90 -15.40
N PHE A 58 -15.43 6.31 -15.56
CA PHE A 58 -16.21 6.97 -14.53
C PHE A 58 -17.46 6.15 -14.22
N LEU A 59 -17.49 5.55 -13.02
CA LEU A 59 -18.64 4.86 -12.49
C LEU A 59 -19.57 5.89 -11.83
N ARG A 60 -20.66 6.23 -12.51
CA ARG A 60 -21.69 7.14 -12.00
C ARG A 60 -22.76 6.36 -11.27
N PHE A 61 -22.93 6.67 -9.98
CA PHE A 61 -24.03 6.20 -9.16
C PHE A 61 -24.56 7.41 -8.37
N GLY A 62 -25.83 7.75 -8.56
CA GLY A 62 -26.40 8.94 -7.95
C GLY A 62 -26.75 10.07 -8.92
N GLU A 63 -26.76 11.30 -8.38
CA GLU A 63 -27.04 12.52 -9.14
C GLU A 63 -26.00 12.72 -10.27
N ARG A 64 -26.30 13.60 -11.23
CA ARG A 64 -25.55 13.74 -12.51
C ARG A 64 -24.03 13.93 -12.38
N ARG A 65 -23.50 14.28 -11.21
CA ARG A 65 -22.05 14.45 -10.96
C ARG A 65 -21.48 13.54 -9.88
N SER A 66 -22.29 12.72 -9.22
CA SER A 66 -21.80 11.77 -8.22
C SER A 66 -21.30 10.49 -8.88
N GLY A 67 -20.05 10.16 -8.62
CA GLY A 67 -19.43 8.93 -9.10
C GLY A 67 -17.97 8.83 -8.71
N VAL A 68 -17.34 7.77 -9.18
CA VAL A 68 -15.93 7.49 -8.94
C VAL A 68 -15.25 7.34 -10.29
N HIS A 69 -14.25 8.18 -10.51
CA HIS A 69 -13.29 8.02 -11.59
C HIS A 69 -12.22 7.01 -11.19
N GLY A 70 -11.69 6.25 -12.14
CA GLY A 70 -10.50 5.43 -11.95
C GLY A 70 -9.96 4.88 -13.28
N GLN A 71 -9.05 3.93 -13.19
CA GLN A 71 -8.49 3.17 -14.31
C GLN A 71 -8.87 1.69 -14.17
N ILE A 72 -9.23 1.05 -15.29
CA ILE A 72 -9.55 -0.38 -15.32
C ILE A 72 -8.26 -1.18 -15.18
N CYS A 73 -8.09 -1.89 -14.06
CA CYS A 73 -6.90 -2.72 -13.79
C CYS A 73 -7.15 -4.22 -14.01
N HIS A 74 -8.41 -4.62 -14.15
CA HIS A 74 -8.81 -5.99 -14.45
C HIS A 74 -10.07 -6.00 -15.30
N ALA A 75 -10.13 -6.96 -16.21
CA ALA A 75 -11.26 -7.14 -17.10
C ALA A 75 -11.40 -8.64 -17.42
N ALA A 76 -12.50 -9.25 -17.00
CA ALA A 76 -12.78 -10.67 -17.21
C ALA A 76 -14.19 -10.91 -17.77
N ARG A 77 -14.33 -11.87 -18.68
CA ARG A 77 -15.63 -12.40 -19.10
C ARG A 77 -15.97 -13.60 -18.23
N ILE A 78 -17.04 -13.47 -17.44
CA ILE A 78 -17.47 -14.46 -16.45
C ILE A 78 -18.50 -15.43 -17.02
N HIS A 79 -19.44 -14.93 -17.84
CA HIS A 79 -20.42 -15.75 -18.56
C HIS A 79 -20.41 -15.39 -20.04
N SER A 80 -20.42 -16.41 -20.90
CA SER A 80 -20.56 -16.24 -22.34
C SER A 80 -21.97 -16.65 -22.75
N GLY A 81 -22.83 -15.68 -22.98
CA GLY A 81 -24.20 -15.91 -23.43
C GLY A 81 -24.38 -15.69 -24.93
N ALA A 82 -25.52 -16.11 -25.46
CA ALA A 82 -25.79 -16.09 -26.90
C ALA A 82 -26.05 -14.67 -27.43
N ARG A 83 -26.64 -13.81 -26.61
CA ARG A 83 -26.93 -12.40 -26.96
C ARG A 83 -26.29 -11.39 -26.01
N VAL A 84 -26.03 -11.79 -24.77
CA VAL A 84 -25.41 -10.96 -23.75
C VAL A 84 -24.40 -11.80 -22.98
N SER A 85 -23.24 -11.22 -22.69
CA SER A 85 -22.23 -11.83 -21.82
C SER A 85 -22.08 -11.04 -20.53
N LEU A 86 -21.68 -11.72 -19.46
CA LEU A 86 -21.38 -11.10 -18.17
C LEU A 86 -19.89 -10.82 -18.08
N TYR A 87 -19.55 -9.61 -17.70
CA TYR A 87 -18.19 -9.15 -17.50
C TYR A 87 -18.00 -8.63 -16.08
N HIS A 88 -16.78 -8.78 -15.58
CA HIS A 88 -16.32 -8.24 -14.31
C HIS A 88 -15.13 -7.32 -14.57
N LEU A 89 -15.24 -6.07 -14.13
CA LEU A 89 -14.19 -5.06 -14.21
C LEU A 89 -13.80 -4.62 -12.81
N ILE A 90 -12.51 -4.30 -12.63
CA ILE A 90 -12.01 -3.66 -11.41
C ILE A 90 -11.51 -2.26 -11.76
N LEU A 91 -12.08 -1.26 -11.09
CA LEU A 91 -11.75 0.16 -11.22
C LEU A 91 -10.97 0.62 -9.97
N MET A 92 -9.78 1.18 -10.17
CA MET A 92 -8.87 1.64 -9.10
C MET A 92 -8.22 2.99 -9.45
N PRO A 93 -7.68 3.75 -8.47
CA PRO A 93 -6.92 4.97 -8.76
C PRO A 93 -5.62 4.67 -9.48
N SER A 94 -5.05 5.71 -10.12
CA SER A 94 -3.68 5.67 -10.65
C SER A 94 -2.64 5.35 -9.56
N LEU A 95 -2.94 5.68 -8.29
CA LEU A 95 -2.14 5.32 -7.13
C LEU A 95 -1.89 3.81 -7.03
N GLY A 96 -2.79 2.97 -7.54
CA GLY A 96 -2.62 1.51 -7.55
C GLY A 96 -1.38 1.04 -8.35
N LYS A 97 -0.84 1.86 -9.26
CA LYS A 97 0.39 1.54 -10.01
C LYS A 97 1.60 1.33 -9.11
N LEU A 98 1.64 2.02 -7.97
CA LEU A 98 2.73 1.96 -7.01
C LEU A 98 2.80 0.61 -6.28
N ALA A 99 1.80 -0.26 -6.43
CA ALA A 99 1.74 -1.57 -5.76
C ALA A 99 2.50 -2.69 -6.49
N ALA A 100 2.99 -2.47 -7.71
CA ALA A 100 3.39 -3.55 -8.62
C ALA A 100 4.60 -4.38 -8.17
N HIS A 101 5.68 -3.72 -7.71
CA HIS A 101 6.96 -4.37 -7.42
C HIS A 101 7.51 -3.93 -6.07
N ARG A 102 8.25 -4.82 -5.41
CA ARG A 102 9.02 -4.51 -4.21
C ARG A 102 10.42 -4.07 -4.63
N HIS A 103 10.98 -3.10 -3.90
CA HIS A 103 12.25 -2.49 -4.24
C HIS A 103 13.19 -2.40 -3.04
N ARG A 104 14.49 -2.32 -3.33
CA ARG A 104 15.52 -1.85 -2.42
C ARG A 104 16.10 -0.56 -2.97
N ARG A 105 15.85 0.58 -2.31
CA ARG A 105 16.27 1.91 -2.77
C ARG A 105 16.70 2.78 -1.61
N ILE A 106 17.63 3.68 -1.91
CA ILE A 106 18.14 4.67 -0.97
C ILE A 106 17.72 6.05 -1.45
N TYR A 107 17.14 6.83 -0.53
CA TYR A 107 16.85 8.24 -0.71
C TYR A 107 17.62 9.02 0.34
N GLN A 108 18.20 10.16 -0.04
CA GLN A 108 19.06 10.94 0.82
C GLN A 108 18.63 12.39 0.77
N ASP A 109 18.85 13.08 1.89
CA ASP A 109 18.58 14.50 2.05
C ASP A 109 17.19 14.89 1.51
N ILE A 110 16.18 14.08 1.84
CA ILE A 110 14.81 14.27 1.38
C ILE A 110 13.85 14.33 2.57
N ALA A 111 12.90 15.26 2.53
CA ALA A 111 11.82 15.31 3.50
C ALA A 111 10.71 14.30 3.12
N PRO A 112 9.97 13.70 4.08
CA PRO A 112 8.94 12.72 3.77
C PRO A 112 7.88 13.16 2.74
N PRO A 113 7.34 14.41 2.76
CA PRO A 113 6.41 14.87 1.72
C PRO A 113 7.05 14.95 0.32
N GLN A 114 8.33 15.32 0.25
CA GLN A 114 9.09 15.35 -1.01
C GLN A 114 9.32 13.94 -1.54
N LEU A 115 9.61 12.97 -0.66
CA LEU A 115 9.73 11.57 -1.02
C LEU A 115 8.40 11.02 -1.55
N ILE A 116 7.28 11.32 -0.89
CA ILE A 116 5.94 10.97 -1.38
C ILE A 116 5.71 11.54 -2.79
N ALA A 117 6.02 12.81 -3.02
CA ALA A 117 5.90 13.44 -4.34
C ALA A 117 6.76 12.73 -5.39
N GLN A 118 8.03 12.45 -5.08
CA GLN A 118 8.95 11.75 -5.98
C GLN A 118 8.43 10.35 -6.36
N LEU A 119 7.85 9.60 -5.41
CA LEU A 119 7.24 8.29 -5.68
C LEU A 119 6.06 8.40 -6.64
N LEU A 120 5.19 9.40 -6.47
CA LEU A 120 4.05 9.65 -7.36
C LEU A 120 4.51 10.00 -8.78
N GLU A 121 5.46 10.92 -8.91
CA GLU A 121 5.98 11.38 -10.19
C GLU A 121 6.68 10.27 -10.98
N THR A 122 7.42 9.39 -10.29
CA THR A 122 8.07 8.22 -10.89
C THR A 122 7.08 7.28 -11.59
N HIS A 123 5.83 7.23 -11.12
CA HIS A 123 4.74 6.42 -11.70
C HIS A 123 3.82 7.21 -12.64
N GLY A 124 4.25 8.40 -13.08
CA GLY A 124 3.52 9.25 -14.01
C GLY A 124 2.29 9.92 -13.41
N ILE A 125 2.19 10.02 -12.08
CA ILE A 125 1.15 10.78 -11.39
C ILE A 125 1.66 12.22 -11.25
N GLY A 126 1.40 13.03 -12.28
CA GLY A 126 1.92 14.40 -12.35
C GLY A 126 1.26 15.39 -11.38
N ALA A 127 1.82 16.60 -11.32
CA ALA A 127 1.46 17.65 -10.35
C ALA A 127 -0.03 18.08 -10.34
N ASN A 128 -0.79 17.83 -11.41
CA ASN A 128 -2.24 18.11 -11.44
C ASN A 128 -3.09 17.00 -10.79
N ALA A 129 -2.52 15.80 -10.62
CA ALA A 129 -3.19 14.61 -10.10
C ALA A 129 -3.00 14.41 -8.59
N TYR A 130 -2.16 15.21 -7.94
CA TYR A 130 -2.09 15.26 -6.48
C TYR A 130 -1.87 16.70 -5.97
N ARG A 131 -2.05 16.92 -4.67
CA ARG A 131 -1.60 18.13 -3.99
C ARG A 131 -1.32 17.86 -2.50
N PHE A 132 -0.49 18.70 -1.91
CA PHE A 132 -0.37 18.85 -0.47
C PHE A 132 -1.10 20.14 -0.07
N GLU A 133 -1.94 20.09 0.95
CA GLU A 133 -2.65 21.25 1.51
C GLU A 133 -2.56 21.21 3.02
N HIS A 134 -2.52 22.39 3.67
CA HIS A 134 -2.53 22.50 5.14
C HIS A 134 -1.53 21.55 5.84
N MET A 135 -0.26 21.62 5.42
CA MET A 135 0.85 20.86 6.00
C MET A 135 1.47 21.68 7.14
N ASN A 136 0.87 21.59 8.32
CA ASN A 136 1.22 22.41 9.49
C ASN A 136 2.31 21.77 10.38
N GLY A 137 2.62 20.49 10.17
CA GLY A 137 3.63 19.75 10.90
C GLY A 137 5.07 20.03 10.46
N LEU A 138 6.01 19.60 11.30
CA LEU A 138 7.44 19.62 11.02
C LEU A 138 7.84 18.37 10.22
N TYR A 139 8.45 18.59 9.05
CA TYR A 139 8.92 17.54 8.14
C TYR A 139 10.39 17.77 7.79
N PRO A 140 11.32 17.57 8.74
CA PRO A 140 12.73 17.79 8.50
C PRO A 140 13.23 16.83 7.42
N THR A 141 14.16 17.32 6.61
CA THR A 141 14.95 16.52 5.70
C THR A 141 15.63 15.39 6.46
N ARG A 142 15.43 14.13 6.02
CA ARG A 142 16.13 13.00 6.61
C ARG A 142 17.43 12.76 5.82
N PRO A 143 18.57 12.52 6.50
CA PRO A 143 19.83 12.25 5.82
C PRO A 143 19.77 10.95 5.01
N LEU A 144 18.96 10.00 5.46
CA LEU A 144 18.83 8.69 4.84
C LEU A 144 17.42 8.13 5.02
N HIS A 145 16.91 7.57 3.94
CA HIS A 145 15.69 6.77 3.86
C HIS A 145 16.01 5.51 3.07
N ILE A 146 15.70 4.35 3.64
CA ILE A 146 15.90 3.07 2.96
C ILE A 146 14.53 2.43 2.75
N GLN A 147 14.17 2.30 1.47
CA GLN A 147 13.09 1.41 1.04
C GLN A 147 13.68 0.01 0.98
N TYR A 148 13.18 -0.92 1.80
CA TYR A 148 13.73 -2.26 1.89
C TYR A 148 12.64 -3.29 1.67
N GLU A 149 12.67 -4.01 0.54
CA GLU A 149 11.69 -5.06 0.26
C GLU A 149 10.24 -4.57 0.42
N GLU A 150 9.92 -3.37 -0.01
CA GLU A 150 8.55 -2.85 -0.02
C GLU A 150 8.22 -2.21 -1.36
N SER A 151 6.94 -2.16 -1.70
CA SER A 151 6.48 -1.44 -2.88
C SER A 151 6.48 0.06 -2.64
N ASP A 152 6.40 0.84 -3.72
CA ASP A 152 6.29 2.30 -3.61
C ASP A 152 5.00 2.72 -2.89
N LEU A 153 3.94 1.93 -3.05
CA LEU A 153 2.67 2.17 -2.37
C LEU A 153 2.80 1.92 -0.86
N HIS A 154 3.45 0.82 -0.47
CA HIS A 154 3.68 0.49 0.93
C HIS A 154 4.56 1.55 1.60
N LEU A 155 5.64 1.98 0.94
CA LEU A 155 6.50 3.06 1.44
C LEU A 155 5.71 4.36 1.61
N LEU A 156 4.91 4.76 0.62
CA LEU A 156 4.08 5.97 0.69
C LEU A 156 3.09 5.90 1.86
N GLN A 157 2.36 4.79 2.00
CA GLN A 157 1.38 4.62 3.07
C GLN A 157 2.05 4.61 4.45
N ARG A 158 3.17 3.89 4.59
CA ARG A 158 3.97 3.89 5.82
C ARG A 158 4.49 5.28 6.17
N LEU A 159 5.00 6.06 5.20
CA LEU A 159 5.45 7.43 5.44
C LEU A 159 4.28 8.31 5.91
N CYS A 160 3.10 8.17 5.29
CA CYS A 160 1.90 8.85 5.74
C CYS A 160 1.51 8.47 7.19
N GLU A 161 1.62 7.20 7.56
CA GLU A 161 1.35 6.72 8.92
C GLU A 161 2.37 7.22 9.95
N GLU A 162 3.67 7.11 9.66
CA GLU A 162 4.77 7.58 10.50
C GLU A 162 4.68 9.09 10.74
N GLU A 163 4.33 9.83 9.69
CA GLU A 163 4.26 11.28 9.70
C GLU A 163 2.86 11.81 10.00
N GLY A 164 1.86 10.96 10.29
CA GLY A 164 0.49 11.41 10.58
C GLY A 164 -0.15 12.24 9.47
N ILE A 165 0.23 12.01 8.21
CA ILE A 165 -0.32 12.64 7.01
C ILE A 165 -1.48 11.80 6.52
N HIS A 166 -2.67 12.37 6.43
CA HIS A 166 -3.81 11.71 5.82
C HIS A 166 -3.90 12.02 4.33
N PHE A 167 -4.49 11.09 3.57
CA PHE A 167 -4.86 11.37 2.19
C PHE A 167 -6.24 10.88 1.83
N ARG A 168 -6.86 11.59 0.87
CA ARG A 168 -8.18 11.30 0.30
C ARG A 168 -8.19 11.52 -1.22
N PHE A 169 -9.25 11.06 -1.88
CA PHE A 169 -9.46 11.27 -3.31
C PHE A 169 -10.60 12.23 -3.60
N GLU A 170 -10.36 13.17 -4.50
CA GLU A 170 -11.39 14.03 -5.09
C GLU A 170 -11.68 13.57 -6.52
N HIS A 171 -12.94 13.26 -6.83
CA HIS A 171 -13.33 12.74 -8.13
C HIS A 171 -14.00 13.81 -9.01
N ARG A 172 -13.66 13.77 -10.29
CA ARG A 172 -14.34 14.48 -11.39
C ARG A 172 -14.62 13.47 -12.50
N GLN A 173 -15.49 13.80 -13.44
CA GLN A 173 -15.77 12.90 -14.56
C GLN A 173 -14.54 12.59 -15.42
N SER A 174 -13.60 13.53 -15.50
CA SER A 174 -12.40 13.44 -16.34
C SER A 174 -11.13 13.06 -15.57
N GLY A 175 -11.23 12.71 -14.28
CA GLY A 175 -10.05 12.43 -13.48
C GLY A 175 -10.31 12.35 -11.99
N HIS A 176 -9.29 11.97 -11.24
CA HIS A 176 -9.27 12.03 -9.78
C HIS A 176 -8.00 12.72 -9.32
N ARG A 177 -8.08 13.40 -8.17
CA ARG A 177 -6.94 14.07 -7.52
C ARG A 177 -6.72 13.50 -6.13
N LEU A 178 -5.48 13.13 -5.84
CA LEU A 178 -5.03 12.72 -4.52
C LEU A 178 -4.71 13.95 -3.66
N VAL A 179 -5.15 13.96 -2.41
CA VAL A 179 -5.00 15.14 -1.54
C VAL A 179 -4.36 14.73 -0.24
N PHE A 180 -3.17 15.25 0.05
CA PHE A 180 -2.45 15.04 1.29
C PHE A 180 -2.60 16.24 2.22
N SER A 181 -2.75 15.99 3.51
CA SER A 181 -2.81 17.01 4.55
C SER A 181 -2.46 16.40 5.91
N ASP A 182 -2.08 17.22 6.89
CA ASP A 182 -1.95 16.81 8.29
C ASP A 182 -2.94 17.54 9.22
N ASP A 183 -3.74 18.44 8.66
CA ASP A 183 -4.72 19.24 9.37
C ASP A 183 -6.13 18.69 9.16
N SER A 184 -6.81 18.32 10.25
CA SER A 184 -8.19 17.83 10.19
C SER A 184 -9.20 18.92 9.82
N ALA A 185 -8.83 20.20 9.90
CA ALA A 185 -9.66 21.28 9.36
C ALA A 185 -9.72 21.29 7.82
N SER A 186 -8.82 20.57 7.14
CA SER A 186 -8.81 20.48 5.67
C SER A 186 -9.93 19.62 5.07
N PHE A 187 -10.67 18.85 5.89
CA PHE A 187 -11.73 17.98 5.40
C PHE A 187 -12.97 18.80 4.96
N PRO A 188 -13.47 18.61 3.73
CA PRO A 188 -14.67 19.29 3.28
C PRO A 188 -15.92 18.83 4.04
N ALA A 189 -16.78 19.78 4.41
CA ALA A 189 -18.09 19.49 5.00
C ALA A 189 -19.16 19.31 3.92
N GLN A 190 -20.01 18.30 4.09
CA GLN A 190 -21.20 18.10 3.28
C GLN A 190 -22.21 19.23 3.56
N PRO A 191 -22.71 19.92 2.52
CA PRO A 191 -23.54 21.12 2.70
C PRO A 191 -24.93 20.80 3.27
N VAL A 192 -25.42 19.58 3.07
CA VAL A 192 -26.76 19.16 3.50
C VAL A 192 -26.65 18.16 4.66
N PRO A 193 -27.24 18.45 5.83
CA PRO A 193 -27.18 17.54 6.96
C PRO A 193 -27.89 16.20 6.67
N PHE A 194 -27.44 15.17 7.37
CA PHE A 194 -27.97 13.82 7.36
C PHE A 194 -29.02 13.70 8.43
N ARG A 195 -30.29 13.67 8.04
CA ARG A 195 -31.38 13.40 8.97
C ARG A 195 -31.56 11.89 9.11
N PHE A 196 -31.59 11.40 10.34
CA PHE A 196 -31.92 10.02 10.64
C PHE A 196 -33.40 9.77 10.37
N LYS A 197 -33.73 8.68 9.67
CA LYS A 197 -35.10 8.16 9.64
C LYS A 197 -35.08 6.64 9.80
N PRO A 198 -35.90 6.09 10.72
CA PRO A 198 -36.06 4.66 10.85
C PRO A 198 -36.46 4.01 9.51
N GLN A 199 -35.99 2.78 9.28
CA GLN A 199 -36.26 2.03 8.05
C GLN A 199 -37.76 1.82 7.80
N GLU A 200 -38.58 1.72 8.86
CA GLU A 200 -40.03 1.54 8.78
C GLU A 200 -40.79 2.79 8.31
N GLN A 201 -40.20 3.98 8.48
CA GLN A 201 -40.77 5.28 8.06
C GLN A 201 -40.14 5.79 6.75
N SER A 202 -39.10 5.10 6.27
CA SER A 202 -38.39 5.40 5.04
C SER A 202 -39.18 4.82 3.86
N GLY A 203 -40.14 5.57 3.34
CA GLY A 203 -40.68 5.31 1.99
C GLY A 203 -39.60 5.42 0.91
N THR A 204 -39.97 5.70 -0.34
CA THR A 204 -39.04 5.99 -1.46
C THR A 204 -38.17 7.25 -1.29
N SER A 205 -37.99 7.76 -0.07
CA SER A 205 -37.18 8.95 0.21
C SER A 205 -35.70 8.69 -0.10
N THR A 206 -35.24 9.30 -1.18
CA THR A 206 -33.83 9.40 -1.56
C THR A 206 -33.07 10.24 -0.54
N GLY A 207 -31.98 9.71 0.02
CA GLY A 207 -30.96 10.48 0.71
C GLY A 207 -31.10 10.60 2.23
N THR A 208 -31.27 9.47 2.92
CA THR A 208 -31.51 9.39 4.37
C THR A 208 -30.42 8.57 5.09
N LEU A 209 -30.13 8.93 6.34
CA LEU A 209 -29.35 8.08 7.25
C LEU A 209 -30.29 7.04 7.85
N LEU A 210 -30.01 5.76 7.61
CA LEU A 210 -30.88 4.64 7.96
C LEU A 210 -30.50 3.99 9.29
N HIS A 211 -29.21 4.01 9.62
CA HIS A 211 -28.65 3.41 10.82
C HIS A 211 -27.37 4.14 11.20
N MET A 212 -27.14 4.33 12.50
CA MET A 212 -25.85 4.75 13.04
C MET A 212 -25.73 4.21 14.47
N ALA A 213 -24.58 3.62 14.79
CA ALA A 213 -24.31 3.09 16.11
C ALA A 213 -22.82 3.20 16.45
N GLU A 214 -22.55 3.34 17.74
CA GLU A 214 -21.22 3.29 18.31
C GLU A 214 -20.93 1.90 18.86
N VAL A 215 -19.76 1.35 18.49
CA VAL A 215 -19.23 0.12 19.04
C VAL A 215 -17.99 0.45 19.85
N LEU A 216 -18.09 0.29 21.17
CA LEU A 216 -16.97 0.41 22.09
C LEU A 216 -16.29 -0.95 22.19
N THR A 217 -15.09 -1.04 21.64
CA THR A 217 -14.25 -2.24 21.78
C THR A 217 -13.10 -1.89 22.71
N LEU A 218 -12.83 -2.73 23.71
CA LEU A 218 -11.56 -2.63 24.43
C LEU A 218 -10.46 -3.00 23.44
N PRO A 219 -9.50 -2.11 23.14
CA PRO A 219 -8.41 -2.48 22.26
C PRO A 219 -7.66 -3.65 22.88
N ASP A 220 -7.35 -4.65 22.07
CA ASP A 220 -6.38 -5.66 22.47
C ASP A 220 -5.06 -4.92 22.65
N VAL A 221 -4.58 -4.80 23.89
CA VAL A 221 -3.37 -4.04 24.20
C VAL A 221 -2.19 -4.83 23.65
N SER A 222 -1.92 -4.69 22.36
CA SER A 222 -0.64 -5.07 21.80
C SER A 222 0.38 -4.15 22.46
N ARG A 223 1.15 -4.71 23.40
CA ARG A 223 2.31 -4.06 23.99
C ARG A 223 3.38 -3.92 22.91
N GLN A 224 3.15 -3.07 21.91
CA GLN A 224 4.24 -2.60 21.09
C GLN A 224 5.07 -1.65 21.98
N PRO A 225 6.34 -1.97 22.26
CA PRO A 225 7.20 -1.02 22.92
C PRO A 225 7.25 0.25 22.07
N ALA A 226 6.97 1.40 22.69
CA ALA A 226 7.15 2.70 22.03
C ALA A 226 8.57 2.74 21.43
N PRO A 227 8.75 3.17 20.17
CA PRO A 227 10.07 3.31 19.58
C PRO A 227 10.93 4.17 20.50
N GLY A 228 12.08 3.61 20.92
CA GLY A 228 12.89 4.08 22.03
C GLY A 228 12.89 5.60 22.19
N LEU A 229 12.11 6.06 23.18
CA LEU A 229 12.41 7.33 23.82
C LEU A 229 13.87 7.19 24.27
N LYS A 230 14.78 7.99 23.71
CA LYS A 230 16.04 8.27 24.39
C LYS A 230 15.61 8.64 25.81
N GLN A 231 16.00 7.85 26.81
CA GLN A 231 15.82 8.22 28.20
C GLN A 231 16.63 9.49 28.42
N THR A 232 16.05 10.65 28.12
CA THR A 232 16.47 11.88 28.77
C THR A 232 16.24 11.63 30.25
N GLN A 233 17.32 11.71 31.03
CA GLN A 233 17.29 11.55 32.48
C GLN A 233 16.02 12.22 33.03
N PRO A 234 15.21 11.52 33.84
CA PRO A 234 14.03 12.14 34.41
C PRO A 234 14.48 13.38 35.18
N PRO A 235 13.82 14.54 35.01
CA PRO A 235 14.06 15.65 35.93
C PRO A 235 13.77 15.12 37.33
N SER A 236 14.73 15.25 38.23
CA SER A 236 14.61 14.81 39.62
C SER A 236 13.53 15.63 40.33
N SER A 237 12.26 15.26 40.20
CA SER A 237 11.19 15.75 41.05
C SER A 237 11.14 14.86 42.28
N LYS A 238 11.45 15.45 43.44
CA LYS A 238 11.32 14.82 44.76
C LYS A 238 9.94 14.16 44.87
N HIS A 239 9.92 12.90 45.27
CA HIS A 239 8.70 12.15 45.55
C HIS A 239 7.91 12.84 46.67
N ASP A 240 6.63 13.16 46.42
CA ASP A 240 5.66 13.43 47.48
C ASP A 240 5.14 12.09 48.02
N GLU A 241 5.28 11.88 49.33
CA GLU A 241 5.04 10.61 50.03
C GLU A 241 3.56 10.25 50.30
N ASN A 242 2.57 10.93 49.70
CA ASN A 242 1.16 10.64 49.96
C ASN A 242 0.42 10.05 48.74
N ALA A 243 0.53 8.73 48.59
CA ALA A 243 -0.18 7.95 47.58
C ALA A 243 -1.56 7.47 48.09
N THR A 244 -2.58 8.33 47.99
CA THR A 244 -3.97 7.92 48.24
C THR A 244 -4.97 8.67 47.35
N THR A 245 -4.82 8.60 46.02
CA THR A 245 -5.82 9.19 45.11
C THR A 245 -5.91 8.39 43.80
N PRO A 246 -7.12 8.02 43.32
CA PRO A 246 -7.30 7.24 42.10
C PRO A 246 -6.85 7.99 40.86
N ALA A 247 -6.16 7.28 39.96
CA ALA A 247 -5.40 7.78 38.81
C ALA A 247 -6.25 8.29 37.61
N ALA A 248 -7.25 9.14 37.87
CA ALA A 248 -8.00 9.83 36.82
C ALA A 248 -7.94 11.34 37.07
N ASN A 249 -7.35 12.08 36.14
CA ASN A 249 -7.32 13.55 36.07
C ASN A 249 -6.27 14.29 36.91
N HIS A 250 -5.03 13.81 36.96
CA HIS A 250 -3.94 14.75 37.24
C HIS A 250 -3.84 15.73 36.06
N ALA A 251 -3.97 17.02 36.35
CA ALA A 251 -3.56 18.06 35.42
C ALA A 251 -2.08 17.79 35.06
N PHE A 252 -1.80 17.61 33.77
CA PHE A 252 -0.41 17.55 33.31
C PHE A 252 0.20 18.90 33.66
N GLN A 253 1.01 18.96 34.74
CA GLN A 253 1.81 20.15 35.01
C GLN A 253 2.81 20.22 33.86
N PRO A 254 2.70 21.20 32.95
CA PRO A 254 3.67 21.33 31.88
C PRO A 254 5.01 21.57 32.58
N SER A 255 5.96 20.66 32.39
CA SER A 255 7.33 20.83 32.85
C SER A 255 7.79 22.21 32.42
N GLY A 256 7.97 23.09 33.42
CA GLY A 256 8.25 24.51 33.20
C GLY A 256 9.60 24.70 32.55
N VAL A 257 9.63 24.65 31.22
CA VAL A 257 10.76 25.13 30.42
C VAL A 257 10.23 26.32 29.63
N ARG A 258 10.29 27.50 30.24
CA ARG A 258 10.08 28.78 29.54
C ARG A 258 11.37 29.13 28.82
N GLY A 259 11.52 28.62 27.61
CA GLY A 259 12.60 28.94 26.68
C GLY A 259 12.23 28.49 25.25
N PRO A 260 12.93 28.98 24.22
CA PRO A 260 12.76 28.47 22.86
C PRO A 260 13.08 26.97 22.84
N ILE A 261 12.13 26.15 22.40
CA ILE A 261 12.32 24.69 22.26
C ILE A 261 13.25 24.39 21.09
N SER A 262 14.09 23.37 21.23
CA SER A 262 14.93 22.91 20.12
C SER A 262 14.07 22.24 19.04
N GLN A 263 14.58 22.16 17.81
CA GLN A 263 13.89 21.47 16.72
C GLN A 263 13.69 19.97 17.05
N GLU A 264 14.67 19.32 17.70
CA GLU A 264 14.57 17.91 18.13
C GLU A 264 13.46 17.71 19.18
N GLU A 265 13.35 18.63 20.14
CA GLU A 265 12.26 18.62 21.15
C GLU A 265 10.89 18.83 20.51
N ALA A 266 10.77 19.78 19.58
CA ALA A 266 9.53 20.05 18.86
C ALA A 266 9.07 18.81 18.06
N LEU A 267 9.99 18.13 17.38
CA LEU A 267 9.73 16.89 16.65
C LEU A 267 9.32 15.75 17.58
N SER A 268 9.98 15.61 18.73
CA SER A 268 9.63 14.60 19.74
C SER A 268 8.21 14.81 20.26
N ARG A 269 7.85 16.07 20.59
CA ARG A 269 6.49 16.44 21.00
C ARG A 269 5.46 16.16 19.93
N GLN A 270 5.73 16.51 18.67
CA GLN A 270 4.85 16.23 17.54
C GLN A 270 4.60 14.73 17.38
N ARG A 271 5.65 13.90 17.45
CA ARG A 271 5.52 12.43 17.36
C ARG A 271 4.67 11.87 18.49
N GLY A 272 4.93 12.29 19.73
CA GLY A 272 4.13 11.86 20.89
C GLY A 272 2.67 12.29 20.82
N MET A 273 2.40 13.50 20.33
CA MET A 273 1.03 13.99 20.12
C MET A 273 0.30 13.18 19.04
N ARG A 274 0.94 12.95 17.89
CA ARG A 274 0.38 12.15 16.78
C ARG A 274 0.11 10.71 17.18
N GLU A 275 0.97 10.13 18.02
CA GLU A 275 0.77 8.80 18.61
C GLU A 275 -0.52 8.74 19.43
N LEU A 276 -0.70 9.70 20.35
CA LEU A 276 -1.90 9.77 21.18
C LEU A 276 -3.17 10.01 20.37
N GLU A 277 -3.11 10.88 19.36
CA GLU A 277 -4.20 11.12 18.43
C GLU A 277 -4.59 9.83 17.67
N ARG A 278 -3.62 9.06 17.19
CA ARG A 278 -3.86 7.78 16.51
C ARG A 278 -4.54 6.75 17.42
N LEU A 279 -4.04 6.58 18.64
CA LEU A 279 -4.64 5.67 19.62
C LEU A 279 -6.09 6.04 19.95
N ARG A 280 -6.42 7.34 19.93
CA ARG A 280 -7.80 7.78 20.08
C ARG A 280 -8.64 7.37 18.86
N CYS A 281 -8.11 7.49 17.63
CA CYS A 281 -8.81 7.11 16.39
C CYS A 281 -9.18 5.63 16.38
N GLU A 282 -8.30 4.79 16.93
CA GLU A 282 -8.46 3.33 16.96
C GLU A 282 -9.42 2.85 18.04
N ARG A 283 -9.66 3.66 19.09
CA ARG A 283 -10.49 3.27 20.24
C ARG A 283 -12.00 3.28 19.95
N ARG A 284 -12.47 4.07 18.99
CA ARG A 284 -13.90 4.36 18.81
C ARG A 284 -14.33 3.98 17.38
N ASP A 285 -15.11 2.91 17.23
CA ASP A 285 -15.67 2.52 15.93
C ASP A 285 -17.15 2.98 15.87
N VAL A 286 -17.42 4.05 15.14
CA VAL A 286 -18.78 4.51 14.87
C VAL A 286 -19.11 4.21 13.43
N GLY A 287 -20.24 3.53 13.20
CA GLY A 287 -20.61 3.08 11.86
C GLY A 287 -22.09 3.28 11.56
N GLY A 288 -22.41 3.45 10.29
CA GLY A 288 -23.77 3.69 9.84
C GLY A 288 -24.09 3.15 8.46
N ARG A 289 -25.37 3.28 8.06
CA ARG A 289 -25.88 2.91 6.73
C ARG A 289 -26.68 4.06 6.14
N SER A 290 -26.53 4.30 4.84
CA SER A 290 -27.29 5.31 4.12
C SER A 290 -27.58 4.88 2.68
N ASN A 291 -28.51 5.59 2.03
CA ASN A 291 -28.73 5.52 0.58
C ASN A 291 -28.26 6.79 -0.15
N ARG A 292 -27.51 7.70 0.51
CA ARG A 292 -26.90 8.87 -0.13
C ARG A 292 -25.71 8.49 -1.01
N SER A 293 -25.81 8.75 -2.29
CA SER A 293 -24.79 8.40 -3.28
C SER A 293 -23.56 9.32 -3.30
N GLY A 294 -23.67 10.50 -2.69
CA GLY A 294 -22.60 11.50 -2.62
C GLY A 294 -21.57 11.29 -1.51
N LEU A 295 -21.73 10.29 -0.64
CA LEU A 295 -20.80 10.02 0.47
C LEU A 295 -19.40 9.64 -0.04
N ARG A 296 -18.35 10.26 0.50
CA ARG A 296 -16.94 9.88 0.26
C ARG A 296 -16.14 9.81 1.57
N SER A 297 -15.05 9.05 1.55
CA SER A 297 -14.09 9.10 2.66
C SER A 297 -13.39 10.47 2.70
N GLY A 298 -13.09 10.95 3.90
CA GLY A 298 -12.50 12.28 4.10
C GLY A 298 -13.49 13.44 3.94
N GLU A 299 -14.79 13.20 4.14
CA GLU A 299 -15.81 14.25 4.22
C GLU A 299 -16.43 14.30 5.62
N VAL A 300 -16.79 15.51 6.06
CA VAL A 300 -17.49 15.73 7.33
C VAL A 300 -18.99 15.79 7.08
N ILE A 301 -19.76 14.98 7.80
CA ILE A 301 -21.22 14.99 7.79
C ILE A 301 -21.77 15.55 9.10
N GLN A 302 -22.85 16.32 9.02
CA GLN A 302 -23.66 16.67 10.19
C GLN A 302 -24.82 15.70 10.31
N VAL A 303 -24.98 15.03 11.45
CA VAL A 303 -26.12 14.16 11.73
C VAL A 303 -27.15 14.92 12.57
N LEU A 304 -28.44 14.74 12.24
CA LEU A 304 -29.59 15.32 12.91
C LEU A 304 -30.70 14.27 13.10
N ASP A 305 -31.62 14.53 14.03
CA ASP A 305 -32.82 13.73 14.32
C ASP A 305 -32.56 12.27 14.74
N HIS A 306 -31.33 11.95 15.15
CA HIS A 306 -30.98 10.63 15.67
C HIS A 306 -31.56 10.43 17.08
N PRO A 307 -32.16 9.26 17.41
CA PRO A 307 -32.77 9.01 18.71
C PRO A 307 -31.77 9.06 19.87
N GLU A 308 -30.52 8.64 19.64
CA GLU A 308 -29.40 8.84 20.56
C GLU A 308 -28.85 10.26 20.43
N PRO A 309 -29.00 11.15 21.44
CA PRO A 309 -28.59 12.55 21.35
C PRO A 309 -27.11 12.74 21.01
N LEU A 310 -26.23 11.87 21.54
CA LEU A 310 -24.78 11.95 21.31
C LEU A 310 -24.36 11.67 19.86
N LEU A 311 -25.26 11.09 19.05
CA LEU A 311 -25.00 10.86 17.62
C LEU A 311 -25.41 12.05 16.74
N ASN A 312 -26.12 13.04 17.29
CA ASN A 312 -26.49 14.28 16.59
C ASN A 312 -25.34 15.30 16.57
N ASP A 313 -24.24 14.94 15.92
CA ASP A 313 -23.00 15.70 15.90
C ASP A 313 -22.36 15.69 14.49
N GLN A 314 -21.15 16.27 14.38
CA GLN A 314 -20.31 16.25 13.20
C GLN A 314 -19.37 15.05 13.21
N TRP A 315 -19.38 14.31 12.11
CA TRP A 315 -18.66 13.06 11.96
C TRP A 315 -17.80 13.09 10.71
N LEU A 316 -16.52 12.78 10.85
CA LEU A 316 -15.60 12.58 9.74
C LEU A 316 -15.74 11.14 9.24
N LEU A 317 -16.06 10.96 7.96
CA LEU A 317 -16.12 9.66 7.31
C LEU A 317 -14.72 9.13 7.04
N THR A 318 -14.36 8.01 7.65
CA THR A 318 -13.04 7.38 7.48
C THR A 318 -13.06 6.27 6.42
N GLU A 319 -14.21 5.63 6.23
CA GLU A 319 -14.44 4.56 5.24
C GLU A 319 -15.89 4.61 4.75
N VAL A 320 -16.10 4.38 3.47
CA VAL A 320 -17.40 4.19 2.83
C VAL A 320 -17.37 2.93 1.94
N LEU A 321 -18.25 1.99 2.26
CA LEU A 321 -18.52 0.80 1.46
C LEU A 321 -19.78 1.05 0.63
N HIS A 322 -19.63 1.06 -0.69
CA HIS A 322 -20.69 1.26 -1.65
C HIS A 322 -21.19 -0.07 -2.20
N ALA A 323 -22.50 -0.17 -2.42
CA ALA A 323 -23.08 -1.20 -3.27
C ALA A 323 -24.20 -0.65 -4.12
N GLY A 324 -24.31 -1.14 -5.35
CA GLY A 324 -25.40 -0.82 -6.24
C GLY A 324 -25.85 -2.04 -7.04
N ARG A 325 -27.14 -2.13 -7.31
CA ARG A 325 -27.74 -3.20 -8.12
C ARG A 325 -28.86 -2.67 -9.02
N GLN A 326 -28.83 -3.03 -10.30
CA GLN A 326 -29.75 -2.58 -11.34
C GLN A 326 -30.24 -3.78 -12.18
N LEU A 327 -31.01 -4.68 -11.58
CA LEU A 327 -31.46 -5.91 -12.25
C LEU A 327 -32.37 -5.68 -13.47
N GLN A 328 -32.97 -4.49 -13.60
CA GLN A 328 -33.80 -4.15 -14.75
C GLN A 328 -33.05 -4.20 -16.08
N VAL A 329 -31.71 -4.13 -16.09
CA VAL A 329 -30.90 -4.26 -17.32
C VAL A 329 -30.98 -5.65 -17.94
N LEU A 330 -31.37 -6.66 -17.15
CA LEU A 330 -31.57 -8.03 -17.65
C LEU A 330 -32.92 -8.20 -18.37
N ARG A 331 -33.80 -7.18 -18.36
CA ARG A 331 -35.06 -7.24 -19.11
C ARG A 331 -34.77 -7.30 -20.61
N GLY A 332 -35.18 -8.38 -21.26
CA GLY A 332 -34.94 -8.63 -22.68
C GLY A 332 -33.75 -9.55 -22.97
N ALA A 333 -32.96 -9.93 -21.95
CA ALA A 333 -32.00 -11.01 -22.08
C ALA A 333 -32.71 -12.37 -22.25
N ALA A 334 -32.04 -13.33 -22.92
CA ALA A 334 -32.56 -14.69 -23.00
C ALA A 334 -32.72 -15.29 -21.60
N ALA A 335 -33.81 -16.02 -21.35
CA ALA A 335 -34.12 -16.53 -20.01
C ALA A 335 -33.00 -17.40 -19.42
N HIS A 336 -32.35 -18.21 -20.25
CA HIS A 336 -31.21 -19.03 -19.84
C HIS A 336 -30.02 -18.17 -19.39
N ASP A 337 -29.65 -17.15 -20.19
CA ASP A 337 -28.56 -16.22 -19.86
C ASP A 337 -28.88 -15.43 -18.58
N ALA A 338 -30.10 -14.91 -18.45
CA ALA A 338 -30.52 -14.17 -17.27
C ALA A 338 -30.44 -15.04 -15.99
N LEU A 339 -30.88 -16.30 -16.06
CA LEU A 339 -30.80 -17.24 -14.93
C LEU A 339 -29.36 -17.59 -14.57
N ALA A 340 -28.50 -17.83 -15.57
CA ALA A 340 -27.07 -18.10 -15.34
C ALA A 340 -26.39 -16.92 -14.65
N ILE A 341 -26.61 -15.70 -15.16
CA ILE A 341 -26.06 -14.47 -14.59
C ILE A 341 -26.55 -14.24 -13.16
N LEU A 342 -27.84 -14.44 -12.89
CA LEU A 342 -28.38 -14.27 -11.54
C LEU A 342 -27.79 -15.27 -10.54
N ARG A 343 -27.53 -16.51 -10.95
CA ARG A 343 -26.86 -17.51 -10.11
C ARG A 343 -25.43 -17.08 -9.77
N ILE A 344 -24.64 -16.70 -10.77
CA ILE A 344 -23.27 -16.22 -10.59
C ILE A 344 -23.22 -15.03 -9.61
N LEU A 345 -24.08 -14.02 -9.82
CA LEU A 345 -24.15 -12.86 -8.93
C LEU A 345 -24.57 -13.21 -7.51
N THR A 346 -25.39 -14.25 -7.33
CA THR A 346 -25.83 -14.69 -6.00
C THR A 346 -24.72 -15.44 -5.27
N ASP A 347 -23.92 -16.24 -5.98
CA ASP A 347 -22.78 -16.95 -5.40
C ASP A 347 -21.66 -15.98 -4.99
N GLU A 348 -21.37 -14.97 -5.82
CA GLU A 348 -20.44 -13.87 -5.47
C GLU A 348 -20.88 -13.09 -4.22
N GLN A 349 -22.19 -12.92 -4.02
CA GLN A 349 -22.71 -12.26 -2.81
C GLN A 349 -22.50 -13.12 -1.55
N ARG A 350 -22.47 -14.45 -1.67
CA ARG A 350 -22.24 -15.36 -0.54
C ARG A 350 -20.78 -15.39 -0.11
N THR A 351 -19.86 -15.24 -1.07
CA THR A 351 -18.42 -15.25 -0.80
C THR A 351 -17.89 -13.91 -0.28
N SER A 352 -18.61 -12.80 -0.50
CA SER A 352 -18.24 -11.47 0.00
C SER A 352 -19.14 -10.99 1.16
N PRO A 353 -18.70 -11.10 2.44
CA PRO A 353 -19.51 -10.69 3.60
C PRO A 353 -19.81 -9.18 3.64
N ALA A 354 -18.97 -8.34 3.03
CA ALA A 354 -19.21 -6.90 2.89
C ALA A 354 -20.35 -6.59 1.90
N ALA A 355 -20.50 -7.40 0.85
CA ALA A 355 -21.57 -7.27 -0.15
C ALA A 355 -22.92 -7.79 0.37
N ALA A 356 -22.91 -8.88 1.16
CA ALA A 356 -24.12 -9.51 1.70
C ALA A 356 -24.95 -8.56 2.58
N GLN A 357 -24.30 -7.62 3.28
CA GLN A 357 -24.96 -6.70 4.20
C GLN A 357 -25.76 -5.59 3.50
N LEU A 358 -25.46 -5.28 2.23
CA LEU A 358 -26.12 -4.26 1.42
C LEU A 358 -27.19 -4.92 0.51
N SER A 359 -28.26 -5.45 1.13
CA SER A 359 -29.35 -6.14 0.42
C SER A 359 -30.34 -5.16 -0.22
N GLY A 360 -30.64 -5.35 -1.52
CA GLY A 360 -31.70 -4.64 -2.23
C GLY A 360 -31.39 -4.35 -3.71
N ASN A 361 -32.40 -3.87 -4.45
CA ASN A 361 -32.22 -3.19 -5.74
C ASN A 361 -32.00 -1.69 -5.50
N GLY A 362 -31.19 -1.04 -6.33
CA GLY A 362 -30.78 0.35 -6.16
C GLY A 362 -29.42 0.48 -5.49
N TYR A 363 -29.15 1.67 -4.93
CA TYR A 363 -27.88 2.01 -4.30
C TYR A 363 -28.02 2.07 -2.77
N GLY A 364 -26.99 1.59 -2.07
CA GLY A 364 -26.82 1.73 -0.63
C GLY A 364 -25.35 1.81 -0.25
N ASN A 365 -25.09 2.24 0.98
CA ASN A 365 -23.74 2.23 1.54
C ASN A 365 -23.75 1.95 3.04
N ARG A 366 -22.58 1.54 3.51
CA ARG A 366 -22.19 1.50 4.92
C ARG A 366 -20.97 2.40 5.08
N PHE A 367 -20.83 3.07 6.21
CA PHE A 367 -19.66 3.91 6.47
C PHE A 367 -19.13 3.69 7.88
N LYS A 368 -17.86 4.04 8.07
CA LYS A 368 -17.23 4.25 9.37
C LYS A 368 -16.91 5.73 9.54
N ALA A 369 -16.99 6.20 10.77
CA ALA A 369 -16.74 7.59 11.10
C ALA A 369 -16.09 7.75 12.47
N ILE A 370 -15.44 8.90 12.67
CA ILE A 370 -14.97 9.37 13.98
C ILE A 370 -15.54 10.77 14.24
N PRO A 371 -15.64 11.23 15.50
CA PRO A 371 -16.05 12.60 15.79
C PRO A 371 -15.13 13.60 15.07
N TRP A 372 -15.69 14.59 14.38
CA TRP A 372 -14.90 15.57 13.62
C TRP A 372 -13.95 16.38 14.51
N ALA A 373 -14.35 16.66 15.75
CA ALA A 373 -13.52 17.35 16.73
C ALA A 373 -12.22 16.60 17.09
N MET A 374 -12.10 15.33 16.67
CA MET A 374 -10.91 14.53 16.91
C MET A 374 -9.98 14.53 15.70
N PRO A 375 -8.72 14.96 15.86
CA PRO A 375 -7.76 14.94 14.76
C PRO A 375 -7.58 13.52 14.21
N PHE A 376 -7.80 13.34 12.91
CA PHE A 376 -7.59 12.05 12.27
C PHE A 376 -6.09 11.79 12.11
N ARG A 377 -5.66 10.61 12.57
CA ARG A 377 -4.34 10.06 12.26
C ARG A 377 -4.48 8.67 11.66
N PRO A 378 -3.79 8.36 10.55
CA PRO A 378 -3.80 7.03 9.97
C PRO A 378 -3.29 5.99 10.97
N SER A 379 -3.98 4.86 11.07
CA SER A 379 -3.53 3.69 11.83
C SER A 379 -2.23 3.13 11.25
N ALA A 380 -1.34 2.60 12.09
CA ALA A 380 -0.07 2.02 11.68
C ALA A 380 -0.24 0.61 11.07
N ARG A 381 -0.83 0.54 9.87
CA ARG A 381 -1.12 -0.72 9.17
C ARG A 381 0.07 -1.22 8.34
N HIS A 382 0.93 -0.31 7.88
CA HIS A 382 2.07 -0.60 7.04
C HIS A 382 3.35 -0.55 7.87
N SER A 383 3.66 -1.66 8.53
CA SER A 383 4.92 -1.79 9.28
C SER A 383 6.13 -1.65 8.34
N ARG A 384 7.23 -1.07 8.86
CA ARG A 384 8.51 -1.05 8.16
C ARG A 384 9.00 -2.50 8.00
N PRO A 385 9.36 -2.94 6.77
CA PRO A 385 9.95 -4.26 6.60
C PRO A 385 11.22 -4.42 7.42
N ALA A 386 11.32 -5.55 8.12
CA ALA A 386 12.49 -5.88 8.91
C ALA A 386 13.64 -6.31 8.00
N ALA A 387 14.78 -5.62 8.10
CA ALA A 387 16.02 -6.07 7.48
C ALA A 387 16.66 -7.14 8.38
N THR A 388 16.49 -8.40 7.98
CA THR A 388 17.02 -9.57 8.70
C THR A 388 18.19 -10.19 7.93
N GLY A 389 19.04 -10.91 8.65
CA GLY A 389 20.24 -11.53 8.09
C GLY A 389 21.37 -10.54 7.87
N ASP A 390 22.46 -11.08 7.35
CA ASP A 390 23.68 -10.32 7.14
C ASP A 390 23.73 -9.80 5.71
N HIS A 391 24.07 -8.52 5.58
CA HIS A 391 24.20 -7.86 4.29
C HIS A 391 25.64 -7.51 4.03
N ILE A 392 26.04 -7.61 2.77
CA ILE A 392 27.39 -7.22 2.39
C ILE A 392 27.36 -5.79 1.85
N ALA A 393 28.33 -5.01 2.29
CA ALA A 393 28.56 -3.67 1.79
C ALA A 393 30.06 -3.44 1.56
N THR A 394 30.36 -2.40 0.80
CA THR A 394 31.73 -1.97 0.52
C THR A 394 31.94 -0.62 1.18
N LEU A 395 32.97 -0.49 2.02
CA LEU A 395 33.36 0.80 2.60
C LEU A 395 33.69 1.78 1.48
N GLN A 396 33.18 2.99 1.61
CA GLN A 396 33.43 4.05 0.64
C GLN A 396 34.38 5.09 1.23
N ASP A 397 34.91 5.93 0.34
CA ASP A 397 35.74 7.04 0.78
C ASP A 397 34.88 8.10 1.46
N SER A 398 35.47 8.76 2.46
CA SER A 398 34.83 9.81 3.24
C SER A 398 35.01 11.15 2.53
N ASP A 399 34.41 11.29 1.34
CA ASP A 399 34.49 12.56 0.64
C ASP A 399 33.55 13.57 1.30
N THR A 400 34.18 14.46 2.07
CA THR A 400 33.73 15.80 2.50
C THR A 400 32.32 15.93 3.11
N TYR A 401 32.28 16.18 4.43
CA TYR A 401 31.23 16.89 5.22
C TYR A 401 30.49 16.19 6.36
N ALA A 402 30.74 14.92 6.72
CA ALA A 402 30.17 14.39 7.97
C ALA A 402 30.94 13.19 8.55
N GLU A 403 32.12 13.42 9.14
CA GLU A 403 32.65 12.47 10.12
C GLU A 403 31.82 12.58 11.40
N GLN A 404 30.62 11.97 11.40
CA GLN A 404 29.96 11.64 12.64
C GLN A 404 30.81 10.58 13.34
N PRO A 405 31.34 10.84 14.55
CA PRO A 405 32.22 9.90 15.22
C PRO A 405 31.52 8.55 15.38
N GLY A 406 32.18 7.49 14.93
CA GLY A 406 31.66 6.12 14.96
C GLY A 406 30.83 5.70 13.75
N TYR A 407 30.64 6.54 12.73
CA TYR A 407 29.98 6.15 11.47
C TYR A 407 30.96 6.12 10.29
N ARG A 408 30.71 5.25 9.31
CA ARG A 408 31.46 5.19 8.05
C ARG A 408 30.50 5.08 6.85
N PRO A 409 30.82 5.69 5.70
CA PRO A 409 30.01 5.57 4.49
C PRO A 409 30.14 4.16 3.89
N VAL A 410 29.01 3.59 3.48
CA VAL A 410 28.92 2.27 2.87
C VAL A 410 28.07 2.29 1.60
N ARG A 411 28.48 1.48 0.63
CA ARG A 411 27.67 1.08 -0.53
C ARG A 411 27.19 -0.35 -0.33
N PHE A 412 25.89 -0.57 -0.28
CA PHE A 412 25.33 -1.91 -0.24
C PHE A 412 25.42 -2.61 -1.60
N ASP A 413 25.53 -3.93 -1.61
CA ASP A 413 25.66 -4.69 -2.85
C ASP A 413 24.42 -4.69 -3.73
N TRP A 414 23.25 -4.69 -3.09
CA TRP A 414 21.98 -4.58 -3.78
C TRP A 414 21.74 -3.17 -4.35
N GLN A 415 22.62 -2.19 -4.07
CA GLN A 415 22.53 -0.86 -4.65
C GLN A 415 23.05 -0.89 -6.10
N ALA A 416 22.19 -0.54 -7.05
CA ALA A 416 22.52 -0.54 -8.48
C ALA A 416 23.75 0.33 -8.80
N GLN A 417 24.60 -0.16 -9.70
CA GLN A 417 25.91 0.43 -10.02
C GLN A 417 25.82 1.86 -10.57
N HIS A 418 24.72 2.21 -11.26
CA HIS A 418 24.46 3.57 -11.77
C HIS A 418 24.42 4.67 -10.69
N HIS A 419 24.29 4.31 -9.40
CA HIS A 419 24.42 5.28 -8.31
C HIS A 419 25.87 5.74 -8.08
N ALA A 420 26.85 4.89 -8.39
CA ALA A 420 28.27 5.22 -8.30
C ALA A 420 28.73 6.17 -9.42
N ASP A 421 28.02 6.18 -10.55
CA ASP A 421 28.33 7.03 -11.72
C ASP A 421 27.83 8.48 -11.57
N ARG A 422 27.14 8.82 -10.47
CA ARG A 422 26.67 10.20 -10.23
C ARG A 422 27.84 11.10 -9.84
N PRO A 423 27.86 12.38 -10.28
CA PRO A 423 28.81 13.35 -9.76
C PRO A 423 28.56 13.53 -8.24
N ASN A 424 29.56 13.20 -7.43
CA ASN A 424 29.53 13.14 -5.95
C ASN A 424 28.44 12.20 -5.38
N PRO A 425 28.65 10.87 -5.43
CA PRO A 425 27.72 9.93 -4.82
C PRO A 425 27.77 10.08 -3.28
N ARG A 426 26.64 10.42 -2.66
CA ARG A 426 26.50 10.35 -1.21
C ARG A 426 26.17 8.91 -0.81
N TRP A 427 26.86 8.41 0.21
CA TRP A 427 26.73 7.03 0.67
C TRP A 427 25.90 6.93 1.95
N ALA A 428 25.30 5.76 2.19
CA ALA A 428 24.61 5.53 3.46
C ALA A 428 25.64 5.48 4.60
N MET A 429 25.36 6.15 5.71
CA MET A 429 26.22 6.09 6.90
C MET A 429 25.84 4.91 7.77
N ALA A 430 26.80 4.04 8.07
CA ALA A 430 26.62 2.90 8.96
C ALA A 430 27.44 3.07 10.25
N LEU A 431 26.84 2.73 11.39
CA LEU A 431 27.52 2.74 12.68
C LEU A 431 28.59 1.65 12.69
N VAL A 432 29.76 1.92 13.23
CA VAL A 432 30.84 0.94 13.31
C VAL A 432 30.85 0.27 14.67
N ALA A 433 30.81 -1.07 14.71
CA ALA A 433 30.71 -1.82 15.96
C ALA A 433 31.96 -1.70 16.84
N CYS A 434 33.16 -1.61 16.26
CA CYS A 434 34.41 -1.51 17.00
C CYS A 434 35.48 -0.68 16.27
N ARG A 435 36.54 -0.33 17.00
CA ARG A 435 37.60 0.57 16.52
C ARG A 435 38.44 -0.04 15.40
N GLU A 436 38.62 -1.35 15.41
CA GLU A 436 39.40 -2.10 14.41
C GLU A 436 38.73 -2.02 13.03
N ILE A 437 37.40 -2.21 13.00
CA ILE A 437 36.60 -2.05 11.77
C ILE A 437 36.62 -0.60 11.29
N HIS A 438 36.67 0.36 12.22
CA HIS A 438 36.71 1.78 11.88
C HIS A 438 38.00 2.18 11.16
N GLN A 439 39.09 1.41 11.30
CA GLN A 439 40.38 1.65 10.66
C GLN A 439 40.50 0.99 9.28
N LEU A 440 39.50 0.22 8.83
CA LEU A 440 39.51 -0.41 7.51
C LEU A 440 39.57 0.63 6.40
N LEU A 441 40.32 0.30 5.34
CA LEU A 441 40.48 1.14 4.18
C LEU A 441 39.18 1.21 3.36
N PRO A 442 38.89 2.34 2.69
CA PRO A 442 37.89 2.36 1.62
C PRO A 442 38.11 1.22 0.61
N GLY A 443 37.03 0.67 0.07
CA GLY A 443 37.04 -0.52 -0.77
C GLY A 443 36.96 -1.85 0.00
N SER A 444 37.19 -1.86 1.32
CA SER A 444 37.06 -3.10 2.11
C SER A 444 35.61 -3.60 2.12
N ARG A 445 35.46 -4.91 1.93
CA ARG A 445 34.17 -5.62 2.03
C ARG A 445 33.83 -5.86 3.49
N VAL A 446 32.62 -5.51 3.88
CA VAL A 446 32.18 -5.56 5.27
C VAL A 446 30.80 -6.18 5.41
N LEU A 447 30.59 -6.82 6.54
CA LEU A 447 29.31 -7.36 6.96
C LEU A 447 28.52 -6.28 7.71
N VAL A 448 27.28 -6.04 7.27
CA VAL A 448 26.35 -5.07 7.84
C VAL A 448 25.11 -5.78 8.37
N ARG A 449 24.74 -5.44 9.62
CA ARG A 449 23.48 -5.83 10.26
C ARG A 449 22.70 -4.57 10.62
N TYR A 450 21.50 -4.71 11.16
CA TYR A 450 20.61 -3.57 11.41
C TYR A 450 20.12 -3.55 12.87
N LEU A 451 20.26 -2.41 13.56
CA LEU A 451 19.72 -2.26 14.92
C LEU A 451 18.20 -2.33 14.88
N ASP A 452 17.63 -3.16 15.76
CA ASP A 452 16.19 -3.42 15.85
C ASP A 452 15.58 -3.91 14.52
N ASN A 453 16.40 -4.56 13.67
CA ASN A 453 16.07 -4.92 12.29
C ASN A 453 15.57 -3.73 11.45
N ASN A 454 15.95 -2.50 11.79
CA ASN A 454 15.56 -1.30 11.05
C ASN A 454 16.56 -1.03 9.91
N PRO A 455 16.15 -1.12 8.63
CA PRO A 455 16.99 -0.83 7.48
C PRO A 455 17.72 0.53 7.56
N GLU A 456 17.11 1.53 8.19
CA GLU A 456 17.67 2.89 8.35
C GLU A 456 18.72 3.01 9.48
N ARG A 457 19.03 1.91 10.19
CA ARG A 457 20.04 1.86 11.26
C ARG A 457 21.10 0.76 11.03
N PRO A 458 21.88 0.85 9.93
CA PRO A 458 22.91 -0.13 9.62
C PRO A 458 24.10 -0.06 10.57
N VAL A 459 24.67 -1.22 10.89
CA VAL A 459 25.85 -1.41 11.73
C VAL A 459 26.85 -2.30 11.02
N ILE A 460 28.08 -1.83 10.88
CA ILE A 460 29.21 -2.60 10.37
C ILE A 460 29.73 -3.50 11.48
N CYS A 461 29.56 -4.81 11.31
CA CYS A 461 29.83 -5.80 12.35
C CYS A 461 31.16 -6.54 12.15
N ALA A 462 31.63 -6.72 10.93
CA ALA A 462 32.86 -7.44 10.62
C ALA A 462 33.45 -7.02 9.27
N ALA A 463 34.75 -7.22 9.10
CA ALA A 463 35.39 -7.27 7.78
C ALA A 463 35.20 -8.67 7.19
N LEU A 464 34.98 -8.75 5.88
CA LEU A 464 34.99 -10.03 5.16
C LEU A 464 36.41 -10.37 4.74
N SER A 465 36.79 -11.64 4.90
CA SER A 465 38.13 -12.11 4.59
C SER A 465 38.33 -12.15 3.06
N PRO A 466 39.52 -11.84 2.51
CA PRO A 466 39.82 -12.04 1.09
C PRO A 466 39.54 -13.46 0.59
N ALA A 467 39.65 -14.48 1.45
CA ALA A 467 39.35 -15.87 1.10
C ALA A 467 37.84 -16.14 0.90
N GLU A 468 36.95 -15.39 1.56
CA GLU A 468 35.50 -15.46 1.33
C GLU A 468 35.10 -14.74 0.03
N HIS A 469 36.03 -14.04 -0.64
CA HIS A 469 35.82 -13.49 -1.97
C HIS A 469 35.93 -14.56 -3.07
N ALA A 470 36.52 -15.73 -2.78
CA ALA A 470 36.79 -16.77 -3.77
C ALA A 470 35.65 -17.79 -3.96
N SER A 471 34.60 -17.73 -3.14
CA SER A 471 33.38 -18.55 -3.29
C SER A 471 32.28 -17.85 -4.10
N GLN A 472 32.67 -16.97 -5.04
CA GLN A 472 31.86 -16.68 -6.22
C GLN A 472 32.45 -17.48 -7.37
N ASP A 473 31.84 -18.63 -7.64
CA ASP A 473 32.17 -19.51 -8.76
C ASP A 473 32.29 -18.71 -10.06
N SER A 474 33.52 -18.66 -10.57
CA SER A 474 33.84 -17.99 -11.82
C SER A 474 33.26 -18.82 -12.97
N LEU A 475 32.13 -18.38 -13.53
CA LEU A 475 31.54 -18.96 -14.73
C LEU A 475 32.33 -18.52 -15.96
N TRP A 476 33.12 -19.43 -16.52
CA TRP A 476 33.85 -19.21 -17.76
C TRP A 476 32.91 -19.36 -18.97
N HIS A 477 32.67 -18.25 -19.67
CA HIS A 477 32.25 -18.26 -21.07
C HIS A 477 33.50 -17.92 -21.90
N GLY A 478 33.74 -18.58 -23.04
CA GLY A 478 34.97 -18.41 -23.83
C GLY A 478 35.46 -16.96 -23.92
N ASP A 479 36.75 -16.75 -23.62
CA ASP A 479 37.53 -15.50 -23.55
C ASP A 479 36.90 -14.26 -22.87
N LEU A 480 35.77 -14.40 -22.15
CA LEU A 480 35.14 -13.31 -21.40
C LEU A 480 34.72 -13.76 -20.00
N SER A 481 35.35 -13.17 -18.99
CA SER A 481 34.98 -13.29 -17.58
C SER A 481 33.62 -12.63 -17.34
N ALA A 482 32.62 -13.38 -16.89
CA ALA A 482 31.31 -12.85 -16.52
C ALA A 482 31.08 -13.03 -15.00
N GLU A 483 30.86 -11.92 -14.31
CA GLU A 483 30.42 -11.87 -12.90
C GLU A 483 29.01 -12.49 -12.74
N PRO A 484 28.63 -12.97 -11.53
CA PRO A 484 27.39 -13.70 -11.32
C PRO A 484 26.17 -12.80 -11.53
N ALA A 485 25.61 -12.84 -12.73
CA ALA A 485 24.35 -12.22 -13.06
C ALA A 485 23.20 -13.17 -12.68
N ASP A 486 22.20 -12.67 -11.94
CA ASP A 486 21.01 -13.38 -11.47
C ASP A 486 20.16 -14.06 -12.57
N CYS A 487 20.51 -13.94 -13.86
CA CYS A 487 20.01 -14.83 -14.91
C CYS A 487 20.94 -14.86 -16.13
N ILE A 488 21.26 -16.06 -16.64
CA ILE A 488 21.88 -16.23 -17.97
C ILE A 488 20.76 -16.43 -19.00
N ARG A 489 20.58 -15.45 -19.90
CA ARG A 489 19.61 -15.57 -21.01
C ARG A 489 20.30 -16.16 -22.23
N LEU A 490 19.97 -17.41 -22.57
CA LEU A 490 20.43 -18.07 -23.78
C LEU A 490 19.42 -17.88 -24.91
N ALA A 491 19.87 -17.42 -26.07
CA ALA A 491 19.08 -17.45 -27.30
C ALA A 491 19.02 -18.87 -27.89
N SER A 492 18.05 -19.12 -28.77
CA SER A 492 17.92 -20.42 -29.47
C SER A 492 19.23 -20.79 -30.17
N GLY A 493 19.79 -21.96 -29.84
CA GLY A 493 21.05 -22.46 -30.41
C GLY A 493 22.33 -22.09 -29.65
N GLN A 494 22.25 -21.32 -28.56
CA GLN A 494 23.40 -21.07 -27.69
C GLN A 494 23.63 -22.22 -26.70
N HIS A 495 24.91 -22.54 -26.46
CA HIS A 495 25.34 -23.59 -25.55
C HIS A 495 25.96 -22.98 -24.30
N LEU A 496 25.46 -23.36 -23.13
CA LEU A 496 26.05 -23.01 -21.84
C LEU A 496 26.84 -24.22 -21.32
N ARG A 497 28.15 -24.03 -21.12
CA ARG A 497 29.03 -25.03 -20.50
C ARG A 497 29.30 -24.60 -19.06
N ILE A 498 28.90 -25.44 -18.12
CA ILE A 498 29.16 -25.25 -16.69
C ILE A 498 30.11 -26.35 -16.24
N THR A 499 31.19 -25.99 -15.55
CA THR A 499 32.11 -26.94 -14.92
C THR A 499 32.07 -26.63 -13.43
N THR A 500 31.63 -27.59 -12.63
CA THR A 500 31.55 -27.48 -11.17
C THR A 500 31.95 -28.82 -10.55
N ASP A 501 32.54 -28.77 -9.36
CA ASP A 501 32.87 -29.90 -8.49
C ASP A 501 31.84 -30.10 -7.38
N SER A 502 30.77 -29.29 -7.38
CA SER A 502 29.66 -29.30 -6.42
C SER A 502 28.30 -29.46 -7.12
N GLU A 503 27.23 -29.63 -6.33
CA GLU A 503 25.86 -29.81 -6.84
C GLU A 503 25.42 -28.66 -7.74
N LEU A 504 24.86 -28.99 -8.91
CA LEU A 504 24.39 -28.01 -9.89
C LEU A 504 22.85 -28.00 -9.94
N ILE A 505 22.25 -26.86 -9.58
CA ILE A 505 20.81 -26.62 -9.70
C ILE A 505 20.55 -25.54 -10.76
N VAL A 506 19.88 -25.92 -11.85
CA VAL A 506 19.48 -25.02 -12.93
C VAL A 506 17.97 -24.76 -12.87
N ARG A 507 17.58 -23.51 -12.61
CA ARG A 507 16.17 -23.09 -12.53
C ARG A 507 15.71 -22.42 -13.82
N GLY A 508 14.85 -23.10 -14.57
CA GLY A 508 14.08 -22.51 -15.65
C GLY A 508 12.74 -21.97 -15.16
N GLN A 509 12.06 -21.18 -16.01
CA GLN A 509 10.73 -20.63 -15.67
C GLN A 509 9.65 -21.71 -15.45
N THR A 510 9.83 -22.92 -16.00
CA THR A 510 8.83 -24.00 -16.01
C THR A 510 9.32 -25.32 -15.42
N ALA A 511 10.63 -25.49 -15.23
CA ALA A 511 11.24 -26.70 -14.71
C ALA A 511 12.58 -26.40 -14.03
N GLU A 512 12.99 -27.28 -13.13
CA GLU A 512 14.25 -27.26 -12.42
C GLU A 512 15.03 -28.54 -12.72
N LEU A 513 16.32 -28.41 -13.00
CA LEU A 513 17.25 -29.53 -13.24
C LEU A 513 18.26 -29.57 -12.09
N HIS A 514 18.34 -30.70 -11.41
CA HIS A 514 19.27 -30.98 -10.32
C HIS A 514 20.27 -32.03 -10.79
N ILE A 515 21.56 -31.75 -10.65
CA ILE A 515 22.65 -32.66 -10.97
C ILE A 515 23.55 -32.75 -9.75
N ASP A 516 23.64 -33.95 -9.18
CA ASP A 516 24.55 -34.26 -8.09
C ASP A 516 25.43 -35.49 -8.45
N ALA A 517 26.31 -35.89 -7.53
CA ALA A 517 27.23 -37.01 -7.75
C ALA A 517 26.53 -38.38 -7.87
N GLN A 518 25.25 -38.48 -7.54
CA GLN A 518 24.49 -39.73 -7.43
C GLN A 518 23.34 -39.80 -8.46
N HIS A 519 22.74 -38.68 -8.87
CA HIS A 519 21.55 -38.65 -9.72
C HIS A 519 21.47 -37.39 -10.60
N ILE A 520 20.67 -37.49 -11.67
CA ILE A 520 20.18 -36.35 -12.45
C ILE A 520 18.66 -36.33 -12.35
N GLN A 521 18.08 -35.26 -11.81
CA GLN A 521 16.63 -35.12 -11.60
C GLN A 521 16.07 -33.89 -12.32
N ILE A 522 14.92 -34.05 -12.98
CA ILE A 522 14.19 -32.96 -13.63
C ILE A 522 12.82 -32.83 -12.95
N LEU A 523 12.57 -31.68 -12.32
CA LEU A 523 11.33 -31.35 -11.64
C LEU A 523 10.56 -30.32 -12.46
N GLY A 524 9.46 -30.73 -13.08
CA GLY A 524 8.55 -29.84 -13.83
C GLY A 524 7.29 -29.52 -13.04
N ARG A 525 6.71 -28.32 -13.25
CA ARG A 525 5.32 -28.07 -12.81
C ARG A 525 4.37 -28.93 -13.66
N VAL A 526 3.52 -29.71 -13.00
CA VAL A 526 2.60 -30.67 -13.63
C VAL A 526 1.57 -29.93 -14.47
N ASP A 527 1.87 -29.72 -15.75
CA ASP A 527 0.89 -29.73 -16.83
C ASP A 527 1.38 -30.74 -17.87
N GLN A 528 0.74 -31.90 -17.88
CA GLN A 528 0.96 -32.94 -18.87
C GLN A 528 0.54 -32.42 -20.25
N GLN A 529 1.49 -31.84 -20.99
CA GLN A 529 1.60 -31.82 -22.46
C GLN A 529 2.57 -30.71 -22.90
N SER A 530 3.89 -30.94 -22.78
CA SER A 530 4.90 -30.52 -23.77
C SER A 530 6.33 -30.54 -23.20
N LEU A 531 6.85 -31.73 -22.87
CA LEU A 531 8.30 -31.93 -22.96
C LEU A 531 8.66 -32.29 -24.42
N LYS A 532 8.32 -31.39 -25.34
CA LYS A 532 8.99 -31.22 -26.64
C LYS A 532 9.88 -29.96 -26.60
N SER A 533 10.33 -29.55 -25.41
CA SER A 533 11.37 -28.53 -25.28
C SER A 533 12.72 -29.19 -25.58
N GLY A 534 13.39 -28.69 -26.61
CA GLY A 534 14.63 -29.25 -27.18
C GLY A 534 15.86 -29.05 -26.29
N TRP A 535 15.84 -29.62 -25.09
CA TRP A 535 17.04 -29.73 -24.28
C TRP A 535 17.88 -30.89 -24.82
N ARG A 536 19.05 -30.58 -25.36
CA ARG A 536 20.08 -31.57 -25.71
C ARG A 536 21.17 -31.49 -24.64
N LEU A 537 21.15 -32.43 -23.70
CA LEU A 537 22.19 -32.58 -22.69
C LEU A 537 23.28 -33.50 -23.26
N SER A 538 24.47 -32.97 -23.52
CA SER A 538 25.66 -33.77 -23.85
C SER A 538 26.59 -33.77 -22.65
N ILE A 539 26.76 -34.92 -21.99
CA ILE A 539 27.67 -35.10 -20.88
C ILE A 539 28.95 -35.76 -21.43
N ASN A 540 30.07 -35.05 -21.39
CA ASN A 540 31.39 -35.65 -21.60
C ASN A 540 32.03 -35.85 -20.23
N ALA A 541 31.90 -37.04 -19.67
CA ALA A 541 32.61 -37.43 -18.44
C ALA A 541 34.04 -37.87 -18.81
N PHE A 542 35.05 -37.14 -18.33
CA PHE A 542 36.42 -37.64 -18.29
C PHE A 542 36.57 -38.45 -17.00
N MET A 543 36.65 -39.78 -17.11
CA MET A 543 37.11 -40.59 -15.99
C MET A 543 38.64 -40.50 -15.93
N PRO A 544 39.25 -40.08 -14.80
CA PRO A 544 40.67 -40.26 -14.61
C PRO A 544 40.95 -41.75 -14.56
N SER A 545 41.85 -42.23 -15.43
CA SER A 545 42.42 -43.57 -15.33
C SER A 545 43.14 -43.70 -13.98
N PHE A 546 42.78 -44.75 -13.23
CA PHE A 546 43.26 -45.08 -11.88
C PHE A 546 44.77 -44.98 -11.67
#